data_AF-A0AAD4SDR6-F1
#
_entry.id   AF-A0AAD4SDR6-F1
#
_cell.length_a   1.000
_cell.length_b   1.000
_cell.length_c   1.000
_cell.angle_alpha   90.00
_cell.angle_beta   90.00
_cell.angle_gamma   90.00
#
_symmetry.space_group_name_H-M   'P 1'
#
loop_
_entity.id
_entity.type
_entity.pdbx_description
1 polymer ?
#
loop_
_entity_poly.entity_id
_entity_poly.type
_entity_poly.pdbx_seq_one_letter_code
_entity_poly.pdbx_strand_id
1 'polypeptide(L)'
;MWLRQRENFPLLIARFFKDVPEENVQRVVTLVRDHFKLVPDDALTEKLLRDKMRILYNGYRSGLSAHYGLECGKDYGKALANPPKNCTNMEDRKAMCDVFKEEEFQSKSDQASRARFSQVLKHSNGPTSFAQSMHSRALNGEPTDPITMFDVTHKFKKSTDPTCETIKV
;
A
#
# COMPACT_ATOMS: atom_id res chain seq x y z
N MET A 1 19.98 16.12 18.33
CA MET A 1 20.29 15.53 17.01
C MET A 1 19.13 14.63 16.64
N TRP A 2 18.43 14.88 15.53
CA TRP A 2 17.26 14.11 15.09
C TRP A 2 17.71 12.68 14.73
N LEU A 3 17.73 11.79 15.72
CA LEU A 3 17.91 10.36 15.51
C LEU A 3 16.67 9.88 14.73
N ARG A 4 16.89 9.83 13.42
CA ARG A 4 16.10 9.27 12.31
C ARG A 4 14.65 8.95 12.68
N GLN A 5 13.69 9.56 11.98
CA GLN A 5 12.25 9.19 11.89
C GLN A 5 11.91 7.69 12.05
N ARG A 6 12.85 6.81 11.68
CA ARG A 6 12.76 5.35 11.73
C ARG A 6 12.75 4.76 13.14
N GLU A 7 13.35 5.41 14.13
CA GLU A 7 13.33 4.96 15.54
C GLU A 7 12.12 5.52 16.30
N ASN A 8 11.58 6.64 15.83
CA ASN A 8 10.48 7.34 16.51
C ASN A 8 9.10 6.92 16.03
N PHE A 9 8.98 6.25 14.87
CA PHE A 9 7.74 5.59 14.53
C PHE A 9 7.70 4.25 15.27
N PRO A 10 6.87 4.08 16.31
CA PRO A 10 6.74 2.79 16.93
C PRO A 10 6.02 1.91 15.92
N LEU A 11 6.83 1.16 15.20
CA LEU A 11 6.40 -0.14 14.76
C LEU A 11 6.03 -0.86 16.05
N LEU A 12 4.79 -1.31 16.07
CA LEU A 12 4.25 -2.11 17.14
C LEU A 12 3.71 -3.36 16.48
N ILE A 13 3.57 -4.39 17.30
CA ILE A 13 2.83 -5.62 16.99
C ILE A 13 1.42 -5.34 16.43
N ALA A 14 0.91 -4.12 16.60
CA ALA A 14 -0.27 -3.60 15.94
C ALA A 14 -0.28 -3.94 14.44
N ARG A 15 -1.40 -4.48 13.96
CA ARG A 15 -1.56 -4.85 12.55
C ARG A 15 -1.99 -3.65 11.70
N PHE A 16 -2.87 -2.82 12.24
CA PHE A 16 -3.36 -1.62 11.59
C PHE A 16 -2.96 -0.37 12.38
N PHE A 17 -2.82 0.76 11.68
CA PHE A 17 -2.48 2.04 12.34
C PHE A 17 -3.50 2.43 13.42
N LYS A 18 -4.78 2.08 13.24
CA LYS A 18 -5.84 2.32 14.23
C LYS A 18 -5.66 1.55 15.54
N ASP A 19 -4.84 0.49 15.54
CA ASP A 19 -4.55 -0.33 16.72
C ASP A 19 -3.26 0.12 17.41
N VAL A 20 -2.57 1.14 16.87
CA VAL A 20 -1.42 1.75 17.52
C VAL A 20 -1.93 2.51 18.76
N PRO A 21 -1.37 2.26 19.97
CA PRO A 21 -1.74 2.98 21.18
C PRO A 21 -1.66 4.48 21.00
N GLU A 22 -2.65 5.20 21.52
CA GLU A 22 -2.76 6.65 21.34
C GLU A 22 -1.57 7.39 21.99
N GLU A 23 -1.03 6.88 23.09
CA GLU A 23 0.20 7.38 23.73
C GLU A 23 1.39 7.48 22.75
N ASN A 24 1.50 6.51 21.85
CA ASN A 24 2.56 6.41 20.88
C ASN A 24 2.36 7.39 19.74
N VAL A 25 1.11 7.56 19.29
CA VAL A 25 0.74 8.58 18.30
C VAL A 25 1.02 9.97 18.86
N GLN A 26 0.60 10.24 20.10
CA GLN A 26 0.81 11.52 20.77
C GLN A 26 2.29 11.84 20.97
N ARG A 27 3.12 10.86 21.34
CA ARG A 27 4.57 11.04 21.43
C ARG A 27 5.16 11.57 20.12
N VAL A 28 4.74 11.05 18.97
CA VAL A 28 5.21 11.54 17.67
C VAL A 28 4.67 12.95 17.38
N VAL A 29 3.42 13.25 17.73
CA VAL A 29 2.85 14.60 17.60
C VAL A 29 3.65 15.61 18.42
N THR A 30 3.95 15.29 19.69
CA THR A 30 4.79 16.12 20.56
C THR A 30 6.17 16.33 19.95
N LEU A 31 6.84 15.28 19.50
CA LEU A 31 8.16 15.39 18.86
C LEU A 31 8.15 16.32 17.63
N VAL A 32 7.08 16.27 16.83
CA VAL A 32 6.92 17.18 15.67
C VAL A 32 6.73 18.61 16.14
N ARG A 33 5.87 18.86 17.13
CA ARG A 33 5.64 20.20 17.70
C ARG A 33 6.89 20.78 18.37
N ASP A 34 7.70 19.94 19.00
CA ASP A 34 8.96 20.36 19.65
C ASP A 34 10.01 20.79 18.63
N HIS A 35 10.01 20.19 17.44
CA HIS A 35 11.01 20.44 16.40
C HIS A 35 10.57 21.45 15.34
N PHE A 36 9.26 21.57 15.11
CA PHE A 36 8.69 22.40 14.08
C PHE A 36 7.63 23.31 14.66
N LYS A 37 7.72 24.60 14.34
CA LYS A 37 6.65 25.55 14.61
C LYS A 37 5.54 25.36 13.59
N LEU A 38 4.45 24.73 14.00
CA LEU A 38 3.28 24.52 13.16
C LEU A 38 2.43 25.80 13.12
N VAL A 39 2.04 26.23 11.92
CA VAL A 39 1.19 27.41 11.72
C VAL A 39 0.20 27.11 10.58
N PRO A 40 -1.12 27.04 10.86
CA PRO A 40 -1.74 27.00 12.19
C PRO A 40 -1.42 25.69 12.94
N ASP A 41 -1.36 25.74 14.27
CA ASP A 41 -1.33 24.54 15.12
C ASP A 41 -2.72 24.31 15.72
N ASP A 42 -3.63 23.85 14.86
CA ASP A 42 -5.01 23.59 15.19
C ASP A 42 -5.36 22.09 15.05
N ALA A 43 -6.62 21.75 15.31
CA ALA A 43 -7.11 20.39 15.17
C ALA A 43 -6.96 19.83 13.74
N LEU A 44 -6.98 20.69 12.72
CA LEU A 44 -6.77 20.27 11.33
C LEU A 44 -5.32 19.83 11.12
N THR A 45 -4.36 20.60 11.64
CA THR A 45 -2.94 20.23 11.58
C THR A 45 -2.65 18.92 12.30
N GLU A 46 -3.24 18.69 13.47
CA GLU A 46 -3.09 17.40 14.16
C GLU A 46 -3.67 16.24 13.33
N LYS A 47 -4.83 16.42 12.71
CA LYS A 47 -5.42 15.43 11.80
C LYS A 47 -4.49 15.13 10.61
N LEU A 48 -3.90 16.17 10.00
CA LEU A 48 -2.96 16.00 8.90
C LEU A 48 -1.69 15.25 9.32
N LEU A 49 -1.18 15.53 10.52
CA LEU A 49 -0.07 14.78 11.09
C LEU A 49 -0.42 13.30 11.24
N ARG A 50 -1.59 12.97 11.81
CA ARG A 50 -2.07 11.58 11.93
C ARG A 50 -2.25 10.90 10.59
N ASP A 51 -2.81 11.60 9.60
CA ASP A 51 -2.95 11.07 8.24
C ASP A 51 -1.58 10.78 7.62
N LYS A 52 -0.61 11.68 7.81
CA LYS A 52 0.76 11.48 7.33
C LYS A 52 1.44 10.31 8.04
N MET A 53 1.25 10.19 9.36
CA MET A 53 1.72 9.05 10.14
C MET A 53 1.14 7.74 9.61
N ARG A 54 -0.17 7.67 9.38
CA ARG A 54 -0.85 6.49 8.79
C ARG A 54 -0.27 6.12 7.44
N ILE A 55 -0.05 7.09 6.55
CA ILE A 55 0.53 6.86 5.22
C ILE A 55 1.94 6.27 5.34
N LEU A 56 2.78 6.86 6.19
CA LEU A 56 4.15 6.40 6.41
C LEU A 56 4.19 4.99 7.02
N TYR A 57 3.31 4.72 7.98
CA TYR A 57 3.16 3.40 8.60
C TYR A 57 2.76 2.33 7.57
N ASN A 58 1.74 2.62 6.75
CA ASN A 58 1.28 1.70 5.71
C ASN A 58 2.36 1.49 4.64
N GLY A 59 3.03 2.55 4.21
CA GLY A 59 4.13 2.48 3.25
C GLY A 59 5.29 1.63 3.76
N TYR A 60 5.66 1.79 5.03
CA TYR A 60 6.66 0.97 5.69
C TYR A 60 6.27 -0.51 5.69
N ARG A 61 5.07 -0.86 6.16
CA ARG A 61 4.59 -2.26 6.19
C ARG A 61 4.50 -2.87 4.79
N SER A 62 4.07 -2.10 3.80
CA SER A 62 4.05 -2.55 2.41
C SER A 62 5.46 -2.83 1.89
N GLY A 63 6.43 -1.96 2.20
CA GLY A 63 7.83 -2.15 1.85
C GLY A 63 8.43 -3.42 2.48
N LEU A 64 8.12 -3.67 3.75
CA LEU A 64 8.52 -4.93 4.41
C LEU A 64 7.90 -6.16 3.74
N SER A 65 6.59 -6.13 3.47
CA SER A 65 5.91 -7.23 2.79
C SER A 65 6.50 -7.52 1.41
N ALA A 66 6.86 -6.47 0.66
CA ALA A 66 7.52 -6.61 -0.64
C ALA A 66 8.92 -7.23 -0.50
N HIS A 67 9.72 -6.76 0.46
CA HIS A 67 11.04 -7.34 0.76
C HIS A 67 10.93 -8.83 1.06
N TYR A 68 10.03 -9.24 1.96
CA TYR A 68 9.85 -10.65 2.30
C TYR A 68 9.31 -11.48 1.12
N GLY A 69 8.41 -10.90 0.31
CA GLY A 69 7.91 -11.54 -0.90
C GLY A 69 9.00 -11.81 -1.94
N LEU A 70 9.89 -10.83 -2.16
CA LEU A 70 10.95 -10.89 -3.18
C LEU A 70 12.18 -11.67 -2.72
N GLU A 71 12.73 -11.33 -1.55
CA GLU A 71 14.03 -11.84 -1.08
C GLU A 71 13.92 -13.18 -0.34
N CYS A 72 12.74 -13.49 0.21
CA CYS A 72 12.56 -14.66 1.08
C CYS A 72 11.56 -15.68 0.53
N GLY A 73 10.80 -15.35 -0.52
CA GLY A 73 9.95 -16.30 -1.26
C GLY A 73 9.12 -17.24 -0.38
N LYS A 74 8.07 -16.74 0.29
CA LYS A 74 7.21 -17.48 1.26
C LYS A 74 7.95 -18.26 2.37
N ASP A 75 9.28 -18.25 2.43
CA ASP A 75 10.09 -18.89 3.47
C ASP A 75 10.26 -17.90 4.63
N TYR A 76 9.42 -18.10 5.64
CA TYR A 76 9.38 -17.25 6.83
C TYR A 76 10.63 -17.38 7.71
N GLY A 77 11.34 -18.51 7.65
CA GLY A 77 12.61 -18.69 8.35
C GLY A 77 13.69 -17.77 7.76
N LYS A 78 13.77 -17.70 6.43
CA LYS A 78 14.64 -16.75 5.71
C LYS A 78 14.23 -15.30 5.95
N ALA A 79 12.93 -15.01 6.00
CA ALA A 79 12.43 -13.68 6.33
C ALA A 79 12.83 -13.21 7.73
N LEU A 80 12.97 -14.14 8.70
CA LEU A 80 13.46 -13.86 10.05
C LEU A 80 15.00 -13.87 10.17
N ALA A 81 15.71 -14.48 9.23
CA ALA A 81 17.17 -14.40 9.16
C ALA A 81 17.67 -13.13 8.44
N ASN A 82 16.94 -12.64 7.44
CA ASN A 82 17.37 -11.54 6.55
C ASN A 82 16.47 -10.28 6.65
N PRO A 83 16.68 -9.41 7.67
CA PRO A 83 15.84 -8.22 7.83
C PRO A 83 16.20 -7.20 6.76
N PRO A 84 15.22 -6.43 6.24
CA PRO A 84 15.52 -5.26 5.45
C PRO A 84 16.26 -4.21 6.31
N LYS A 85 17.20 -3.49 5.71
CA LYS A 85 18.12 -2.54 6.38
C LYS A 85 17.42 -1.44 7.21
N ASN A 86 16.13 -1.22 6.97
CA ASN A 86 15.31 -0.21 7.63
C ASN A 86 14.40 -0.79 8.73
N CYS A 87 14.49 -2.09 9.04
CA CYS A 87 13.76 -2.73 10.13
C CYS A 87 14.66 -2.88 11.35
N THR A 88 14.49 -1.99 12.32
CA THR A 88 15.30 -1.94 13.55
C THR A 88 14.67 -2.67 14.73
N ASN A 89 13.33 -2.81 14.77
CA ASN A 89 12.64 -3.51 15.86
C ASN A 89 12.45 -5.01 15.55
N MET A 90 13.03 -5.86 16.38
CA MET A 90 12.99 -7.31 16.23
C MET A 90 11.64 -7.92 16.61
N GLU A 91 10.91 -7.33 17.57
CA GLU A 91 9.62 -7.85 18.02
C GLU A 91 8.54 -7.65 16.95
N ASP A 92 8.47 -6.45 16.36
CA ASP A 92 7.53 -6.19 15.27
C ASP A 92 7.83 -7.04 14.05
N ARG A 93 9.11 -7.27 13.78
CA ARG A 93 9.55 -8.16 12.71
C ARG A 93 9.00 -9.58 12.93
N LYS A 94 9.12 -10.10 14.15
CA LYS A 94 8.61 -11.43 14.49
C LYS A 94 7.09 -11.47 14.36
N ALA A 95 6.38 -10.50 14.96
CA ALA A 95 4.93 -10.40 14.87
C ALA A 95 4.45 -10.31 13.41
N MET A 96 5.13 -9.54 12.57
CA MET A 96 4.86 -9.48 11.13
C MET A 96 5.03 -10.83 10.44
N CYS A 97 6.15 -11.53 10.70
CA CYS A 97 6.41 -12.84 10.11
C CYS A 97 5.37 -13.88 10.57
N ASP A 98 4.94 -13.80 11.82
CA ASP A 98 3.93 -14.71 12.39
C ASP A 98 2.54 -14.47 11.77
N VAL A 99 2.15 -13.22 11.50
CA VAL A 99 0.91 -12.92 10.76
C VAL A 99 0.89 -13.56 9.38
N PHE A 100 2.02 -13.65 8.69
CA PHE A 100 2.06 -14.32 7.39
C PHE A 100 1.94 -15.86 7.50
N LYS A 101 2.21 -16.45 8.66
CA LYS A 101 1.95 -17.87 8.92
C LYS A 101 0.48 -18.15 9.25
N GLU A 102 -0.29 -17.12 9.61
CA GLU A 102 -1.72 -17.28 9.88
C GLU A 102 -2.45 -17.82 8.65
N GLU A 103 -3.15 -18.94 8.81
CA GLU A 103 -3.90 -19.59 7.75
C GLU A 103 -4.99 -18.66 7.19
N GLU A 104 -5.63 -17.86 8.05
CA GLU A 104 -6.60 -16.85 7.64
C GLU A 104 -5.98 -15.79 6.70
N PHE A 105 -4.75 -15.36 6.99
CA PHE A 105 -4.04 -14.41 6.14
C PHE A 105 -3.73 -15.03 4.78
N GLN A 106 -3.22 -16.26 4.76
CA GLN A 106 -2.89 -16.97 3.53
C GLN A 106 -4.14 -17.21 2.68
N SER A 107 -5.22 -17.68 3.29
CA SER A 107 -6.52 -17.91 2.62
C SER A 107 -7.08 -16.62 2.00
N LYS A 108 -7.09 -15.51 2.75
CA LYS A 108 -7.53 -14.20 2.20
C LYS A 108 -6.63 -13.71 1.08
N SER A 109 -5.32 -13.90 1.20
CA SER A 109 -4.35 -13.53 0.15
C SER A 109 -4.56 -14.33 -1.13
N ASP A 110 -4.80 -15.63 -1.00
CA ASP A 110 -5.09 -16.52 -2.13
C ASP A 110 -6.44 -16.20 -2.77
N GLN A 111 -7.49 -15.95 -1.96
CA GLN A 111 -8.80 -15.52 -2.45
C GLN A 111 -8.71 -14.21 -3.23
N ALA A 112 -8.00 -13.21 -2.69
CA ALA A 112 -7.79 -11.93 -3.36
C ALA A 112 -7.00 -12.10 -4.66
N SER A 113 -5.98 -12.96 -4.67
CA SER A 113 -5.22 -13.29 -5.88
C SER A 113 -6.11 -13.95 -6.93
N ARG A 114 -6.90 -14.97 -6.56
CA ARG A 114 -7.86 -15.63 -7.46
C ARG A 114 -8.87 -14.66 -8.03
N ALA A 115 -9.45 -13.78 -7.20
CA ALA A 115 -10.38 -12.75 -7.64
C ALA A 115 -9.74 -11.79 -8.66
N ARG A 116 -8.48 -11.38 -8.44
CA ARG A 116 -7.73 -10.57 -9.43
C ARG A 116 -7.46 -11.32 -10.73
N PHE A 117 -7.22 -12.63 -10.67
CA PHE A 117 -7.01 -13.46 -11.86
C PHE A 117 -8.31 -13.72 -12.65
N SER A 118 -9.46 -13.75 -11.98
CA SER A 118 -10.78 -13.98 -12.58
C SER A 118 -11.40 -12.72 -13.18
N GLN A 119 -10.88 -11.53 -12.88
CA GLN A 119 -11.33 -10.29 -13.51
C GLN A 119 -11.09 -10.31 -15.03
N VAL A 120 -12.17 -10.18 -15.79
CA VAL A 120 -12.17 -10.09 -17.26
C VAL A 120 -11.56 -8.76 -17.73
N LEU A 121 -11.89 -7.69 -17.01
CA LEU A 121 -11.39 -6.35 -17.21
C LEU A 121 -10.34 -6.05 -16.14
N LYS A 122 -9.07 -5.86 -16.53
CA LYS A 122 -8.00 -5.51 -15.59
C LYS A 122 -7.71 -4.03 -15.66
N HIS A 123 -7.73 -3.33 -14.52
CA HIS A 123 -7.22 -1.96 -14.48
C HIS A 123 -5.70 -1.97 -14.75
N SER A 124 -5.26 -1.28 -15.81
CA SER A 124 -3.85 -1.20 -16.21
C SER A 124 -3.05 -0.14 -15.48
N ASN A 125 -3.72 0.79 -14.78
CA ASN A 125 -3.09 1.99 -14.27
C ASN A 125 -2.37 1.84 -12.92
N GLY A 126 -2.28 0.62 -12.38
CA GLY A 126 -1.63 0.39 -11.10
C GLY A 126 -2.21 1.30 -10.00
N PRO A 127 -1.39 2.04 -9.23
CA PRO A 127 -1.86 2.96 -8.18
C PRO A 127 -2.37 4.31 -8.69
N THR A 128 -2.25 4.60 -9.99
CA THR A 128 -2.61 5.90 -10.57
C THR A 128 -4.12 5.98 -10.72
N SER A 129 -4.75 6.94 -10.05
CA SER A 129 -6.19 7.16 -10.16
C SER A 129 -6.58 7.61 -11.57
N PHE A 130 -7.83 7.34 -11.97
CA PHE A 130 -8.39 7.80 -13.25
C PHE A 130 -8.19 9.31 -13.46
N ALA A 131 -8.38 10.11 -12.41
CA ALA A 131 -8.18 11.56 -12.45
C ALA A 131 -6.71 11.97 -12.67
N GLN A 132 -5.76 11.27 -12.06
CA GLN A 132 -4.33 11.51 -12.29
C GLN A 132 -3.91 11.13 -13.71
N SER A 133 -4.44 10.04 -14.25
CA SER A 133 -4.21 9.63 -15.63
C SER A 133 -4.80 10.63 -16.63
N MET A 134 -6.02 11.11 -16.39
CA MET A 134 -6.64 12.20 -17.18
C MET A 134 -5.77 13.46 -17.18
N HIS A 135 -5.35 13.90 -15.99
CA HIS A 135 -4.55 15.11 -15.84
C HIS A 135 -3.19 14.99 -16.55
N SER A 136 -2.50 13.86 -16.40
CA SER A 136 -1.21 13.62 -17.08
C SER A 136 -1.36 13.62 -18.60
N ARG A 137 -2.43 13.02 -19.13
CA ARG A 137 -2.69 12.98 -20.58
C ARG A 137 -3.05 14.36 -21.14
N ALA A 138 -3.89 15.11 -20.41
CA ALA A 138 -4.23 16.47 -20.77
C ALA A 138 -2.98 17.38 -20.86
N LEU A 139 -2.04 17.24 -19.92
CA LEU A 139 -0.76 17.97 -19.97
C LEU A 139 0.11 17.60 -21.19
N ASN A 140 0.01 16.36 -21.65
CA ASN A 140 0.74 15.87 -22.82
C ASN A 140 0.00 16.14 -24.15
N GLY A 141 -1.17 16.79 -24.12
CA GLY A 141 -2.00 17.00 -25.30
C GLY A 141 -2.63 15.73 -25.86
N GLU A 142 -2.70 14.66 -25.06
CA GLU A 142 -3.29 13.38 -25.45
C GLU A 142 -4.82 13.39 -25.28
N PRO A 143 -5.57 12.57 -26.04
CA PRO A 143 -7.02 12.48 -25.87
C PRO A 143 -7.41 11.95 -24.48
N THR A 144 -8.41 12.60 -23.90
CA THR A 144 -8.96 12.32 -22.57
C THR A 144 -10.47 12.04 -22.60
N ASP A 145 -11.04 11.72 -23.75
CA ASP A 145 -12.45 11.35 -23.83
C ASP A 145 -12.71 10.04 -23.04
N PRO A 146 -13.95 9.80 -22.57
CA PRO A 146 -14.26 8.65 -21.73
C PRO A 146 -13.92 7.29 -22.34
N ILE A 147 -14.00 7.15 -23.67
CA ILE A 147 -13.71 5.88 -24.36
C ILE A 147 -12.21 5.66 -24.40
N THR A 148 -11.42 6.67 -24.83
CA THR A 148 -9.96 6.59 -24.80
C THR A 148 -9.44 6.34 -23.40
N MET A 149 -10.01 7.02 -22.40
CA MET A 149 -9.62 6.81 -21.01
C MET A 149 -9.96 5.40 -20.55
N PHE A 150 -11.11 4.83 -20.94
CA PHE A 150 -11.46 3.45 -20.62
C PHE A 150 -10.43 2.47 -21.19
N ASP A 151 -10.07 2.59 -22.47
CA ASP A 151 -9.11 1.70 -23.13
C ASP A 151 -7.68 1.82 -22.55
N VAL A 152 -7.27 3.02 -22.15
CA VAL A 152 -5.96 3.24 -21.54
C VAL A 152 -5.92 2.68 -20.11
N THR A 153 -7.02 2.88 -19.37
CA THR A 153 -7.12 2.50 -17.95
C THR A 153 -7.51 1.04 -17.74
N HIS A 154 -7.98 0.34 -18.77
CA HIS A 154 -8.39 -1.06 -18.71
C HIS A 154 -7.76 -1.89 -19.82
N LYS A 155 -7.12 -2.98 -19.45
CA LYS A 155 -6.72 -4.04 -20.37
C LYS A 155 -7.74 -5.16 -20.31
N PHE A 156 -8.34 -5.47 -21.44
CA PHE A 156 -9.03 -6.74 -21.60
C PHE A 156 -8.01 -7.87 -21.45
N LYS A 157 -8.32 -8.87 -20.61
CA LYS A 157 -7.72 -10.18 -20.82
C LYS A 157 -8.12 -10.58 -22.24
N LYS A 158 -7.19 -11.03 -23.10
CA LYS A 158 -7.56 -11.65 -24.39
C LYS A 158 -8.53 -12.80 -24.07
N SER A 159 -9.82 -12.50 -24.06
CA SER A 159 -10.86 -13.45 -24.36
C SER A 159 -10.61 -13.83 -25.80
N THR A 160 -10.70 -15.11 -26.14
CA THR A 160 -10.97 -15.51 -27.51
C THR A 160 -12.00 -14.54 -28.07
N ASP A 161 -11.62 -13.85 -29.14
CA ASP A 161 -12.48 -12.85 -29.78
C ASP A 161 -13.86 -13.50 -29.99
N PRO A 162 -14.97 -12.86 -29.61
CA PRO A 162 -16.28 -13.41 -29.88
C PRO A 162 -16.41 -13.57 -31.39
N THR A 163 -16.40 -14.82 -31.87
CA THR A 163 -16.66 -15.13 -33.27
C THR A 163 -18.14 -14.88 -33.53
N CYS A 164 -18.44 -13.90 -34.38
CA CYS A 164 -19.78 -13.72 -34.91
C CYS A 164 -20.16 -14.97 -35.72
N GLU A 165 -21.09 -15.76 -35.22
CA GLU A 165 -21.76 -16.77 -36.06
C GLU A 165 -22.84 -16.05 -36.87
N THR A 166 -22.68 -16.06 -38.19
CA THR A 166 -23.72 -15.61 -39.11
C THR A 166 -24.92 -16.55 -38.97
N ILE A 167 -26.06 -15.99 -38.55
CA ILE A 167 -27.35 -16.69 -38.59
C ILE A 167 -27.61 -17.01 -40.07
N LYS A 168 -27.58 -18.30 -40.42
CA LYS A 168 -28.03 -18.76 -41.73
C LYS A 168 -29.54 -18.56 -41.78
N VAL A 169 -29.98 -17.62 -42.62
CA VAL A 169 -31.38 -17.48 -43.06
C VAL A 169 -31.69 -18.56 -44.08
#